data_AF-A0A099XYR4-F1
#
_entry.id   AF-A0A099XYR4-F1
#
_cell.length_a   1.000
_cell.length_b   1.000
_cell.length_c   1.000
_cell.angle_alpha   90.00
_cell.angle_beta   90.00
_cell.angle_gamma   90.00
#
_symmetry.space_group_name_H-M   'P 1'
#
loop_
_entity.id
_entity.type
_entity.pdbx_description
1 polymer ?
#
loop_
_entity_poly.entity_id
_entity_poly.type
_entity_poly.pdbx_seq_one_letter_code
_entity_poly.pdbx_strand_id
1 'polypeptide(L)' 'MAKETLIGGIYNKPIAIGNLMHFGVGTIVLVKIPSNIQTHPEIIIPLTAVYVIFVILFAYVFRTYPSKTVK' A
#
# COMPACT_ATOMS: atom_id res chain seq x y z
N MET A 1 11.79 11.51 -16.41
CA MET A 1 12.80 11.09 -15.41
C MET A 1 12.28 10.13 -14.31
N ALA A 2 10.97 9.95 -14.10
CA ALA A 2 10.45 9.05 -13.05
C ALA A 2 10.25 7.57 -13.47
N LYS A 3 10.17 7.27 -14.78
CA LYS A 3 9.77 5.94 -15.30
C LYS A 3 10.83 4.84 -15.11
N GLU A 4 12.10 5.19 -14.91
CA GLU A 4 13.22 4.24 -14.80
C GLU A 4 13.76 4.08 -13.37
N THR A 5 13.13 4.74 -12.41
CA THR A 5 13.62 4.81 -11.04
C THR A 5 12.87 3.83 -10.15
N LEU A 6 13.61 2.91 -9.51
CA LEU A 6 13.05 1.93 -8.58
C LEU A 6 12.41 2.63 -7.38
N ILE A 7 11.18 2.23 -7.05
CA ILE A 7 10.47 2.69 -5.85
C ILE A 7 11.21 2.16 -4.61
N GLY A 8 11.46 3.03 -3.64
CA GLY A 8 12.31 2.77 -2.49
C GLY A 8 13.65 3.52 -2.52
N GLY A 9 14.57 3.15 -1.61
CA GLY A 9 15.87 3.83 -1.46
C GLY A 9 15.72 5.27 -0.96
N ILE A 10 16.80 6.01 -0.76
CA ILE A 10 16.76 7.31 -0.04
C ILE A 10 15.85 8.33 -0.77
N TYR A 11 15.88 8.35 -2.10
CA TYR A 11 15.16 9.34 -2.90
C TYR A 11 13.67 9.02 -3.14
N ASN A 12 13.29 7.75 -3.35
CA ASN A 12 11.88 7.38 -3.59
C ASN A 12 11.20 6.74 -2.37
N LYS A 13 11.87 6.70 -1.23
CA LYS A 13 11.28 6.26 0.04
C LYS A 13 10.09 7.13 0.48
N PRO A 14 10.06 8.46 0.29
CA PRO A 14 8.84 9.25 0.58
C PRO A 14 7.62 8.77 -0.20
N ILE A 15 7.80 8.34 -1.46
CA ILE A 15 6.71 7.79 -2.30
C ILE A 15 6.21 6.45 -1.75
N ALA A 16 7.12 5.59 -1.31
CA ALA A 16 6.76 4.32 -0.67
C ALA A 16 6.00 4.56 0.65
N ILE A 17 6.44 5.52 1.47
CA ILE A 17 5.78 5.89 2.73
C ILE A 17 4.39 6.46 2.47
N GLY A 18 4.25 7.39 1.53
CA GLY A 18 2.96 8.02 1.21
C GLY A 18 1.92 6.99 0.77
N ASN A 19 2.29 6.06 -0.11
CA ASN A 19 1.41 4.97 -0.51
C ASN A 19 1.12 4.01 0.65
N LEU A 20 2.11 3.65 1.47
CA LEU A 20 1.90 2.81 2.64
C LEU A 20 0.89 3.43 3.62
N MET A 21 0.99 4.74 3.88
CA MET A 21 0.04 5.45 4.72
C MET A 21 -1.35 5.50 4.09
N HIS A 22 -1.45 5.80 2.79
CA HIS A 22 -2.73 5.84 2.08
C HIS A 22 -3.48 4.51 2.17
N PHE A 23 -2.83 3.41 1.77
CA PHE A 23 -3.44 2.09 1.83
C PHE A 23 -3.63 1.59 3.27
N GLY A 24 -2.73 1.95 4.19
CA GLY A 24 -2.83 1.59 5.61
C GLY A 24 -4.06 2.21 6.27
N VAL A 25 -4.19 3.53 6.19
CA VAL A 25 -5.36 4.26 6.72
C VAL A 25 -6.63 3.82 6.01
N GLY A 26 -6.61 3.66 4.69
CA GLY A 26 -7.75 3.16 3.92
C GLY A 26 -8.21 1.77 4.37
N THR A 27 -7.27 0.85 4.63
CA THR A 27 -7.58 -0.49 5.16
C THR A 27 -8.28 -0.41 6.52
N ILE A 28 -7.77 0.41 7.45
CA ILE A 28 -8.37 0.57 8.79
C ILE A 28 -9.80 1.10 8.69
N VAL A 29 -10.04 2.05 7.79
CA VAL A 29 -11.38 2.60 7.54
C VAL A 29 -12.30 1.54 6.94
N LEU A 30 -11.85 0.83 5.91
CA LEU A 30 -12.64 -0.22 5.23
C LEU A 30 -13.06 -1.33 6.17
N VAL A 31 -12.18 -1.73 7.11
CA VAL A 31 -12.50 -2.75 8.13
C VAL A 31 -13.56 -2.24 9.13
N LYS A 32 -13.59 -0.93 9.43
CA LYS A 32 -14.55 -0.35 10.39
C LYS A 32 -15.93 -0.03 9.79
N ILE A 33 -16.02 0.21 8.49
CA ILE A 33 -17.27 0.56 7.78
C ILE A 33 -18.41 -0.48 7.97
N PRO A 34 -18.20 -1.80 7.78
CA PRO A 34 -19.29 -2.78 7.85
C PRO A 34 -19.89 -2.93 9.25
N SER A 35 -19.23 -2.43 10.30
CA SER A 35 -19.73 -2.51 11.67
C SER A 35 -20.84 -1.51 12.01
N ASN A 36 -21.11 -0.52 11.15
CA ASN A 36 -22.04 0.57 11.47
C ASN A 36 -23.16 0.79 10.43
N ILE A 37 -22.98 0.30 9.20
CA ILE A 37 -23.90 0.58 8.09
C ILE A 37 -24.19 -0.74 7.37
N GLN A 38 -25.44 -1.01 7.00
CA GLN A 38 -25.79 -2.05 6.01
C GLN A 38 -25.08 -1.71 4.69
N THR A 39 -23.86 -2.18 4.54
CA THR A 39 -22.96 -1.82 3.44
C THR A 39 -22.68 -3.06 2.63
N HIS A 40 -22.96 -2.99 1.33
CA HIS A 40 -22.71 -3.99 0.29
C HIS A 40 -21.43 -4.82 0.52
N PRO A 41 -21.51 -5.94 1.29
CA PRO A 41 -20.32 -6.69 1.66
C PRO A 41 -19.62 -7.27 0.43
N GLU A 42 -20.37 -7.54 -0.63
CA GLU A 42 -19.89 -8.01 -1.93
C GLU A 42 -18.87 -7.08 -2.58
N ILE A 43 -18.88 -5.77 -2.27
CA ILE A 43 -17.91 -4.80 -2.78
C ILE A 43 -16.83 -4.50 -1.74
N ILE A 44 -17.21 -4.35 -0.47
CA ILE A 44 -16.28 -3.95 0.60
C ILE A 44 -15.23 -5.04 0.84
N ILE A 45 -15.62 -6.32 0.83
CA ILE A 45 -14.70 -7.44 1.07
C ILE A 45 -13.58 -7.50 0.03
N PRO A 46 -13.86 -7.57 -1.30
CA PRO A 46 -12.79 -7.62 -2.29
C PRO A 46 -11.96 -6.34 -2.31
N LEU A 47 -12.56 -5.16 -2.08
CA LEU A 47 -11.83 -3.90 -2.01
C LEU A 47 -10.86 -3.88 -0.82
N THR A 48 -11.29 -4.39 0.34
CA THR A 48 -10.44 -4.52 1.53
C THR A 48 -9.28 -5.47 1.26
N ALA A 49 -9.52 -6.60 0.60
CA ALA A 49 -8.45 -7.54 0.24
C ALA A 49 -7.38 -6.89 -0.65
N VAL A 50 -7.80 -6.12 -1.66
CA VAL A 50 -6.87 -5.38 -2.54
C VAL A 50 -6.05 -4.35 -1.74
N TYR A 51 -6.69 -3.61 -0.84
CA TYR A 51 -6.02 -2.64 0.02
C TYR A 51 -4.99 -3.30 0.95
N VAL A 52 -5.33 -4.45 1.55
CA VAL A 52 -4.40 -5.22 2.39
C VAL A 52 -3.19 -5.69 1.58
N ILE A 53 -3.39 -6.18 0.35
CA ILE A 53 -2.30 -6.58 -0.55
C ILE A 53 -1.36 -5.40 -0.79
N PHE A 54 -1.90 -4.21 -1.08
CA PHE A 54 -1.07 -3.02 -1.27
C PHE A 54 -0.30 -2.61 -0.01
N VAL A 55 -0.92 -2.67 1.17
CA VAL A 55 -0.22 -2.41 2.44
C VAL A 55 0.99 -3.34 2.61
N ILE A 56 0.80 -4.64 2.37
CA ILE A 56 1.89 -5.63 2.48
C ILE A 56 3.00 -5.34 1.47
N LEU A 57 2.65 -5.07 0.21
CA LEU A 57 3.62 -4.75 -0.85
C LEU A 57 4.40 -3.48 -0.54
N PHE A 58 3.74 -2.40 -0.12
CA PHE A 58 4.42 -1.14 0.22
C PHE A 58 5.21 -1.24 1.53
N ALA A 59 4.78 -2.05 2.50
CA ALA A 59 5.56 -2.33 3.70
C ALA A 59 6.84 -3.10 3.35
N TYR A 60 6.75 -4.07 2.42
CA TYR A 60 7.90 -4.79 1.90
C TYR A 60 8.87 -3.84 1.17
N VAL A 61 8.37 -2.98 0.28
CA VAL A 61 9.19 -1.97 -0.41
C VAL A 61 9.80 -0.95 0.55
N PHE A 62 9.09 -0.57 1.61
CA PHE A 62 9.61 0.32 2.63
C PHE A 62 10.78 -0.28 3.42
N ARG A 63 10.72 -1.59 3.71
CA ARG A 63 11.76 -2.33 4.44
C ARG A 63 12.91 -2.75 3.54
N THR A 64 12.64 -3.03 2.27
CA THR A 64 13.63 -3.53 1.32
C THR A 64 14.37 -2.36 0.70
N TYR A 65 15.68 -2.29 0.94
CA TYR A 65 16.52 -1.35 0.21
C TYR A 65 16.72 -1.86 -1.22
N PRO A 66 16.51 -1.03 -2.26
CA PRO A 66 16.87 -1.39 -3.61
C PRO A 66 18.39 -1.49 -3.69
N SER A 67 18.92 -2.71 -3.52
CA SER A 67 20.31 -3.01 -3.86
C SER A 67 20.41 -2.96 -5.37
N LYS A 68 21.26 -2.08 -5.90
CA LYS A 68 21.60 -2.17 -7.32
C LYS A 68 22.36 -3.47 -7.48
N THR A 69 21.70 -4.52 -7.95
CA THR A 69 22.41 -5.60 -8.66
C THR A 69 23.01 -4.95 -9.89
N VAL A 70 24.25 -4.48 -9.74
CA VAL A 70 25.15 -4.19 -10.85
C VAL A 70 25.22 -5.49 -11.65
N LYS A 71 24.52 -5.51 -12.79
CA LYS A 71 24.81 -6.45 -13.87
C LYS A 71 26.04 -5.95 -14.60
#